data_AF-A0A2V5VCW1-F1
#
_entry.id   AF-A0A2V5VCW1-F1
#
_cell.length_a   1.000
_cell.length_b   1.000
_cell.length_c   1.000
_cell.angle_alpha   90.00
_cell.angle_beta   90.00
_cell.angle_gamma   90.00
#
_symmetry.space_group_name_H-M   'P 1'
#
loop_
_entity.id
_entity.type
_entity.pdbx_description
1 polymer ?
#
loop_
_entity_poly.entity_id
_entity_poly.type
_entity_poly.pdbx_seq_one_letter_code
_entity_poly.pdbx_strand_id
1 'polypeptide(L)'
;MNADAIRVERPATTSRLFAHTRWDAVPAAAGLFHLAYFLGLFFLYPHAPLWVMLILGFIYSLMVNANINGVGHNFIHNPFFRSRLLNRLFGVTQSIACCFSQTYYDAVHMQHHKGNADRPDDKGETVDWISIYKHGHHGEAENPWSYVFLSFFRDDVGTIRRELRKRKNGDLFWGNIELAAFATTLLVMFLFNWRYVIFYFLPFFYLGHC
;
A
#
# COMPACT_ATOMS: atom_id res chain seq x y z
N MET A 1 40.24 -13.45 9.21
CA MET A 1 39.57 -12.17 9.52
C MET A 1 38.19 -12.54 10.04
N ASN A 2 37.95 -12.42 11.35
CA ASN A 2 36.62 -12.62 11.92
C ASN A 2 35.76 -11.44 11.47
N ALA A 3 34.74 -11.72 10.65
CA ALA A 3 33.65 -10.78 10.48
C ALA A 3 32.91 -10.74 11.82
N ASP A 4 33.22 -9.73 12.65
CA ASP A 4 32.36 -9.38 13.77
C ASP A 4 31.00 -9.05 13.18
N ALA A 5 30.13 -10.06 13.16
CA ALA A 5 28.75 -9.90 12.77
C ALA A 5 28.17 -8.85 13.72
N ILE A 6 27.87 -7.66 13.18
CA ILE A 6 27.18 -6.60 13.90
C ILE A 6 25.89 -7.24 14.43
N ARG A 7 25.89 -7.58 15.73
CA ARG A 7 24.69 -8.02 16.42
C ARG A 7 23.81 -6.79 16.55
N VAL A 8 22.94 -6.58 15.56
CA VAL A 8 21.82 -5.66 15.69
C VAL A 8 20.87 -6.31 16.69
N GLU A 9 20.99 -5.94 17.97
CA GLU A 9 20.03 -6.36 18.98
C GLU A 9 18.63 -5.90 18.55
N ARG A 10 17.69 -6.84 18.48
CA ARG A 10 16.30 -6.47 18.26
C ARG A 10 15.80 -5.70 19.48
N PRO A 11 15.16 -4.53 19.31
CA PRO A 11 14.61 -3.79 20.43
C PRO A 11 13.70 -4.69 21.28
N ALA A 12 14.02 -4.83 22.57
CA ALA A 12 13.15 -5.53 23.51
C ALA A 12 12.09 -4.55 24.02
N THR A 13 10.80 -4.88 23.87
CA THR A 13 9.70 -4.04 24.35
C THR A 13 8.92 -4.71 25.47
N THR A 14 8.63 -3.94 26.52
CA THR A 14 7.72 -4.32 27.62
C THR A 14 6.24 -4.08 27.26
N SER A 15 5.95 -3.61 26.05
CA SER A 15 4.58 -3.42 25.56
C SER A 15 3.84 -4.75 25.48
N ARG A 16 2.61 -4.78 26.00
CA ARG A 16 1.67 -5.92 25.84
C ARG A 16 0.88 -5.86 24.53
N LEU A 17 0.84 -4.71 23.88
CA LEU A 17 0.08 -4.48 22.64
C LEU A 17 0.97 -4.55 21.40
N PHE A 18 2.07 -3.79 21.43
CA PHE A 18 2.97 -3.62 20.29
C PHE A 18 4.09 -4.66 20.28
N ALA A 19 4.46 -5.10 19.08
CA ALA A 19 5.37 -6.22 18.87
C ALA A 19 6.84 -5.84 19.05
N HIS A 20 7.24 -4.62 18.65
CA HIS A 20 8.64 -4.24 18.57
C HIS A 20 9.01 -3.09 19.51
N THR A 21 8.18 -2.06 19.60
CA THR A 21 8.40 -0.91 20.49
C THR A 21 7.09 -0.20 20.81
N ARG A 22 7.06 0.58 21.90
CA ARG A 22 5.90 1.46 22.17
C ARG A 22 5.71 2.51 21.08
N TRP A 23 6.78 2.82 20.34
CA TRP A 23 6.75 3.75 19.21
C TRP A 23 6.00 3.21 17.98
N ASP A 24 5.68 1.90 17.92
CA ASP A 24 4.79 1.33 16.89
C ASP A 24 3.39 2.00 16.93
N ALA A 25 3.04 2.65 18.04
CA ALA A 25 1.86 3.50 18.16
C ALA A 25 1.81 4.65 17.14
N VAL A 26 2.97 5.22 16.77
CA VAL A 26 3.05 6.37 15.86
C VAL A 26 2.64 5.98 14.43
N PRO A 27 3.26 4.99 13.76
CA PRO A 27 2.81 4.58 12.44
C PRO A 27 1.41 3.98 12.45
N ALA A 28 1.01 3.29 13.54
CA ALA A 28 -0.37 2.82 13.69
C ALA A 28 -1.38 3.99 13.73
N ALA A 29 -1.10 5.03 14.51
CA ALA A 29 -1.94 6.23 14.59
C ALA A 29 -1.94 7.01 13.27
N ALA A 30 -0.81 7.11 12.58
CA ALA A 30 -0.74 7.72 11.24
C ALA A 30 -1.62 6.96 10.23
N GLY A 31 -1.65 5.63 10.30
CA GLY A 31 -2.54 4.81 9.49
C GLY A 31 -4.02 5.06 9.77
N LEU A 32 -4.41 5.20 11.05
CA LEU A 32 -5.78 5.56 11.44
C LEU A 32 -6.15 6.99 11.04
N PHE A 33 -5.20 7.92 11.17
CA PHE A 33 -5.38 9.30 10.72
C PHE A 33 -5.61 9.36 9.21
N HIS A 34 -4.87 8.59 8.42
CA HIS A 34 -5.09 8.52 6.98
C HIS A 34 -6.51 8.02 6.63
N LEU A 35 -7.02 6.99 7.33
CA LEU A 35 -8.41 6.55 7.17
C LEU A 35 -9.41 7.68 7.51
N ALA A 36 -9.21 8.34 8.66
CA ALA A 36 -10.07 9.42 9.10
C ALA A 36 -10.05 10.60 8.11
N TYR A 37 -8.88 10.90 7.56
CA TYR A 37 -8.71 11.94 6.54
C TYR A 37 -9.46 11.58 5.25
N PHE A 38 -9.28 10.36 4.74
CA PHE A 38 -10.00 9.85 3.57
C PHE A 38 -11.53 9.95 3.71
N LEU A 39 -12.08 9.50 4.85
CA LEU A 39 -13.51 9.62 5.13
C LEU A 39 -13.94 11.08 5.34
N GLY A 40 -13.10 11.87 6.01
CA GLY A 40 -13.35 13.29 6.27
C GLY A 40 -13.49 14.11 4.99
N LEU A 41 -12.66 13.85 3.97
CA LEU A 41 -12.77 14.53 2.68
C LEU A 41 -14.12 14.32 2.01
N PHE A 42 -14.69 13.12 2.10
CA PHE A 42 -16.00 12.81 1.54
C PHE A 42 -17.11 13.63 2.20
N PHE A 43 -17.12 13.70 3.53
CA PHE A 43 -18.11 14.48 4.27
C PHE A 43 -17.88 15.99 4.14
N LEU A 44 -16.65 16.44 3.96
CA LEU A 44 -16.31 17.86 3.82
C LEU A 44 -16.61 18.41 2.42
N TYR A 45 -16.50 17.58 1.39
CA TYR A 45 -16.68 17.99 -0.02
C TYR A 45 -17.92 18.84 -0.31
N PRO A 46 -19.14 18.53 0.16
CA PRO A 46 -20.32 19.36 -0.11
C PRO A 46 -20.36 20.68 0.70
N HIS A 47 -19.44 20.88 1.65
CA HIS A 47 -19.48 21.98 2.60
C HIS A 47 -18.28 22.95 2.49
N ALA A 48 -17.21 22.53 1.82
CA ALA A 48 -16.01 23.36 1.64
C ALA A 48 -15.94 23.95 0.23
N PRO A 49 -15.36 25.16 0.08
CA PRO A 49 -15.11 25.72 -1.24
C PRO A 49 -14.07 24.89 -1.99
N LEU A 50 -14.18 24.85 -3.33
CA LEU A 50 -13.36 23.99 -4.18
C LEU A 50 -11.84 24.19 -3.94
N TRP A 51 -11.37 25.42 -3.76
CA TRP A 51 -9.94 25.67 -3.57
C TRP A 51 -9.39 25.04 -2.28
N VAL A 52 -10.18 24.98 -1.19
CA VAL A 52 -9.81 24.25 0.03
C VAL A 52 -9.72 22.76 -0.28
N MET A 53 -10.73 22.23 -0.98
CA MET A 53 -10.74 20.83 -1.36
C MET A 53 -9.53 20.48 -2.24
N LEU A 54 -9.15 21.32 -3.21
CA LEU A 54 -7.97 21.06 -4.05
C LEU A 54 -6.68 20.96 -3.22
N ILE A 55 -6.49 21.83 -2.23
CA ILE A 55 -5.33 21.75 -1.30
C ILE A 55 -5.39 20.45 -0.50
N LEU A 56 -6.56 20.13 0.07
CA LEU A 56 -6.74 18.92 0.87
C LEU A 56 -6.58 17.64 0.04
N GLY A 57 -6.96 17.66 -1.23
CA GLY A 57 -6.78 16.58 -2.19
C GLY A 57 -5.31 16.38 -2.54
N PHE A 58 -4.55 17.46 -2.72
CA PHE A 58 -3.11 17.35 -2.90
C PHE A 58 -2.42 16.76 -1.66
N ILE A 59 -2.82 17.20 -0.46
CA ILE A 59 -2.35 16.61 0.80
C ILE A 59 -2.72 15.13 0.86
N TYR A 60 -3.92 14.74 0.42
CA TYR A 60 -4.34 13.34 0.33
C TYR A 60 -3.38 12.53 -0.56
N SER A 61 -3.04 13.02 -1.75
CA SER A 61 -2.08 12.36 -2.64
C SER A 61 -0.73 12.13 -1.95
N LEU A 62 -0.20 13.15 -1.26
CA LEU A 62 1.04 13.02 -0.49
C LEU A 62 0.92 12.01 0.65
N MET A 63 -0.23 11.96 1.32
CA MET A 63 -0.51 10.99 2.38
C MET A 63 -0.59 9.56 1.87
N VAL A 64 -1.20 9.32 0.70
CA VAL A 64 -1.22 8.00 0.05
C VAL A 64 0.21 7.54 -0.23
N ASN A 65 1.02 8.37 -0.87
CA ASN A 65 2.40 8.04 -1.18
C ASN A 65 3.24 7.78 0.09
N ALA A 66 3.14 8.68 1.09
CA ALA A 66 3.84 8.53 2.36
C ALA A 66 3.38 7.30 3.16
N ASN A 67 2.11 6.93 3.03
CA ASN A 67 1.60 5.72 3.66
C ASN A 67 2.15 4.47 2.97
N ILE A 68 2.06 4.37 1.64
CA ILE A 68 2.60 3.24 0.87
C ILE A 68 4.08 3.03 1.20
N ASN A 69 4.89 4.09 1.08
CA ASN A 69 6.35 4.00 1.26
C ASN A 69 6.80 3.94 2.72
N GLY A 70 5.97 4.38 3.66
CA GLY A 70 6.28 4.48 5.08
C GLY A 70 5.49 3.49 5.94
N VAL A 71 4.23 3.82 6.23
CA VAL A 71 3.39 3.06 7.18
C VAL A 71 3.09 1.65 6.66
N GLY A 72 2.54 1.53 5.46
CA GLY A 72 2.19 0.27 4.82
C GLY A 72 3.42 -0.60 4.57
N HIS A 73 4.47 -0.04 3.97
CA HIS A 73 5.74 -0.72 3.76
C HIS A 73 6.33 -1.25 5.07
N ASN A 74 6.43 -0.43 6.12
CA ASN A 74 6.93 -0.92 7.41
C ASN A 74 6.02 -2.00 8.00
N PHE A 75 4.69 -1.85 7.88
CA PHE A 75 3.73 -2.79 8.43
C PHE A 75 3.82 -4.20 7.83
N ILE A 76 4.05 -4.31 6.52
CA ILE A 76 4.19 -5.62 5.86
C ILE A 76 5.49 -6.35 6.25
N HIS A 77 6.56 -5.62 6.55
CA HIS A 77 7.79 -6.22 7.10
C HIS A 77 7.71 -6.50 8.61
N ASN A 78 7.10 -5.57 9.34
CA ASN A 78 7.09 -5.55 10.80
C ASN A 78 5.66 -5.28 11.31
N PRO A 79 4.79 -6.31 11.39
CA PRO A 79 3.44 -6.14 11.88
C PRO A 79 3.43 -5.51 13.29
N PHE A 80 2.74 -4.38 13.44
CA PHE A 80 2.87 -3.52 14.62
C PHE A 80 2.36 -4.17 15.92
N PHE A 81 1.36 -5.05 15.83
CA PHE A 81 0.70 -5.62 17.00
C PHE A 81 1.19 -7.03 17.31
N ARG A 82 1.21 -7.40 18.60
CA ARG A 82 1.45 -8.80 19.00
C ARG A 82 0.33 -9.74 18.58
N SER A 83 -0.90 -9.21 18.52
CA SER A 83 -2.09 -9.97 18.12
C SER A 83 -2.19 -10.06 16.60
N ARG A 84 -2.25 -11.30 16.09
CA ARG A 84 -2.50 -11.56 14.66
C ARG A 84 -3.80 -10.94 14.18
N LEU A 85 -4.86 -10.98 14.99
CA LEU A 85 -6.15 -10.39 14.63
C LEU A 85 -6.04 -8.87 14.51
N LEU A 86 -5.35 -8.19 15.44
CA LEU A 86 -5.18 -6.74 15.34
C LEU A 86 -4.40 -6.34 14.10
N ASN A 87 -3.37 -7.11 13.73
CA ASN A 87 -2.67 -6.88 12.46
C ASN A 87 -3.61 -7.07 11.25
N ARG A 88 -4.47 -8.10 11.24
CA ARG A 88 -5.43 -8.28 10.15
C ARG A 88 -6.44 -7.14 10.06
N LEU A 89 -6.99 -6.69 11.19
CA LEU A 89 -7.90 -5.56 11.23
C LEU A 89 -7.22 -4.26 10.79
N PHE A 90 -5.98 -4.03 11.22
CA PHE A 90 -5.19 -2.90 10.77
C PHE A 90 -4.89 -2.96 9.28
N GLY A 91 -4.60 -4.15 8.73
CA GLY A 91 -4.50 -4.39 7.29
C GLY A 91 -5.75 -3.95 6.53
N VAL A 92 -6.94 -4.34 7.01
CA VAL A 92 -8.22 -3.87 6.46
C VAL A 92 -8.38 -2.35 6.55
N THR A 93 -8.03 -1.74 7.68
CA THR A 93 -8.04 -0.28 7.84
C THR A 93 -7.15 0.40 6.82
N GLN A 94 -5.90 -0.05 6.67
CA GLN A 94 -4.98 0.49 5.68
C GLN A 94 -5.48 0.27 4.25
N SER A 95 -6.12 -0.86 4.00
CA SER A 95 -6.68 -1.16 2.68
C SER A 95 -7.83 -0.25 2.30
N ILE A 96 -8.68 0.12 3.25
CA ILE A 96 -9.72 1.14 3.03
C ILE A 96 -9.06 2.51 2.85
N ALA A 97 -8.13 2.90 3.73
CA ALA A 97 -7.49 4.21 3.72
C ALA A 97 -6.76 4.49 2.40
N CYS A 98 -6.00 3.51 1.90
CA CYS A 98 -5.21 3.65 0.68
C CYS A 98 -5.90 3.08 -0.57
N CYS A 99 -7.10 2.51 -0.42
CA CYS A 99 -7.90 1.92 -1.51
C CYS A 99 -7.17 0.84 -2.34
N PHE A 100 -6.37 0.00 -1.68
CA PHE A 100 -5.77 -1.23 -2.25
C PHE A 100 -5.57 -2.29 -1.15
N SER A 101 -5.42 -3.58 -1.48
CA SER A 101 -5.21 -4.61 -0.46
C SER A 101 -3.78 -4.63 0.07
N GLN A 102 -3.60 -4.52 1.39
CA GLN A 102 -2.28 -4.59 2.05
C GLN A 102 -1.66 -5.98 1.91
N THR A 103 -2.47 -7.02 1.95
CA THR A 103 -2.03 -8.39 1.72
C THR A 103 -1.59 -8.62 0.27
N TYR A 104 -2.24 -7.98 -0.71
CA TYR A 104 -1.79 -8.02 -2.10
C TYR A 104 -0.50 -7.21 -2.30
N TYR A 105 -0.41 -6.05 -1.66
CA TYR A 105 0.80 -5.23 -1.64
C TYR A 105 1.98 -5.99 -1.05
N ASP A 106 1.80 -6.70 0.07
CA ASP A 106 2.83 -7.57 0.65
C ASP A 106 3.34 -8.61 -0.37
N ALA A 107 2.46 -9.23 -1.16
CA ALA A 107 2.89 -10.17 -2.19
C ALA A 107 3.73 -9.52 -3.29
N VAL A 108 3.30 -8.38 -3.82
CA VAL A 108 4.07 -7.62 -4.82
C VAL A 108 5.41 -7.20 -4.22
N HIS A 109 5.40 -6.69 -3.00
CA HIS A 109 6.58 -6.14 -2.35
C HIS A 109 7.62 -7.19 -1.97
N MET A 110 7.19 -8.35 -1.43
CA MET A 110 8.10 -9.48 -1.18
C MET A 110 8.71 -10.01 -2.47
N GLN A 111 7.93 -10.02 -3.55
CA GLN A 111 8.41 -10.43 -4.86
C GLN A 111 9.42 -9.42 -5.43
N HIS A 112 9.19 -8.12 -5.21
CA HIS A 112 10.14 -7.05 -5.53
C HIS A 112 11.48 -7.24 -4.81
N HIS A 113 11.47 -7.50 -3.50
CA HIS A 113 12.73 -7.80 -2.76
C HIS A 113 13.44 -9.04 -3.29
N LYS A 114 12.70 -10.04 -3.76
CA LYS A 114 13.26 -11.29 -4.28
C LYS A 114 13.95 -11.10 -5.63
N GLY A 115 13.35 -10.34 -6.54
CA GLY A 115 13.94 -10.05 -7.86
C GLY A 115 14.94 -8.89 -7.82
N ASN A 116 14.70 -7.91 -6.96
CA ASN A 116 15.53 -6.72 -6.74
C ASN A 116 15.86 -5.98 -8.04
N ALA A 117 14.81 -5.53 -8.75
CA ALA A 117 14.91 -4.90 -10.06
C ALA A 117 15.72 -5.75 -11.07
N ASP A 118 15.42 -7.04 -11.16
CA ASP A 118 16.06 -7.92 -12.14
C ASP A 118 15.71 -7.53 -13.56
N ARG A 119 16.64 -7.82 -14.48
CA ARG A 119 16.39 -7.66 -15.92
C ARG A 119 15.51 -8.81 -16.42
N PRO A 120 14.69 -8.57 -17.46
CA PRO A 120 13.94 -9.63 -18.11
C PRO A 120 14.82 -10.80 -18.55
N ASP A 121 14.31 -12.02 -18.39
CA ASP A 121 14.93 -13.24 -18.93
C ASP A 121 14.72 -13.36 -20.45
N ASP A 122 15.15 -14.48 -21.04
CA ASP A 122 15.00 -14.77 -22.47
C ASP A 122 13.53 -14.78 -22.96
N LYS A 123 12.56 -14.85 -22.04
CA LYS A 123 11.12 -14.81 -22.33
C LYS A 123 10.50 -13.43 -22.07
N GLY A 124 11.30 -12.46 -21.63
CA GLY A 124 10.83 -11.13 -21.27
C GLY A 124 10.21 -11.05 -19.87
N GLU A 125 10.37 -12.08 -19.03
CA GLU A 125 9.76 -12.15 -17.71
C GLU A 125 10.75 -11.73 -16.62
N THR A 126 10.22 -11.20 -15.51
CA THR A 126 10.99 -10.76 -14.35
C THR A 126 10.48 -11.45 -13.10
N VAL A 127 11.38 -11.72 -12.15
CA VAL A 127 10.99 -12.12 -10.79
C VAL A 127 10.31 -10.92 -10.14
N ASP A 128 10.93 -9.75 -10.12
CA ASP A 128 10.35 -8.51 -9.63
C ASP A 128 9.31 -7.96 -10.62
N TRP A 129 8.03 -8.09 -10.27
CA TRP A 129 6.93 -7.66 -11.14
C TRP A 129 6.92 -6.16 -11.44
N ILE A 130 7.56 -5.36 -10.60
CA ILE A 130 7.69 -3.91 -10.72
C ILE A 130 9.12 -3.49 -11.06
N SER A 131 9.95 -4.40 -11.61
CA SER A 131 11.31 -4.07 -12.02
C SER A 131 11.33 -2.89 -13.00
N ILE A 132 12.19 -1.91 -12.74
CA ILE A 132 12.41 -0.76 -13.63
C ILE A 132 12.96 -1.18 -15.01
N TYR A 133 13.48 -2.39 -15.14
CA TYR A 133 14.01 -2.91 -16.41
C TYR A 133 12.95 -3.68 -17.22
N LYS A 134 11.80 -4.04 -16.62
CA LYS A 134 10.79 -4.89 -17.25
C LYS A 134 10.25 -4.32 -18.56
N HIS A 135 10.04 -3.02 -18.59
CA HIS A 135 9.56 -2.28 -19.78
C HIS A 135 10.64 -1.36 -20.35
N GLY A 136 11.89 -1.56 -19.94
CA GLY A 136 13.03 -0.87 -20.50
C GLY A 136 13.38 -1.35 -21.91
N HIS A 137 14.18 -0.58 -22.63
CA HIS A 137 14.65 -0.93 -23.96
C HIS A 137 16.16 -1.12 -23.97
N HIS A 138 16.65 -2.08 -24.76
CA HIS A 138 18.09 -2.35 -24.92
C HIS A 138 18.83 -2.69 -23.61
N GLY A 139 18.13 -3.24 -22.62
CA GLY A 139 18.71 -3.60 -21.31
C GLY A 139 18.85 -2.43 -20.33
N GLU A 140 18.42 -1.23 -20.71
CA GLU A 140 18.38 -0.04 -19.88
C GLU A 140 17.09 0.04 -19.06
N ALA A 141 17.10 0.87 -18.00
CA ALA A 141 15.91 1.14 -17.21
C ALA A 141 14.85 1.89 -18.02
N GLU A 142 13.58 1.67 -17.69
CA GLU A 142 12.45 2.42 -18.24
C GLU A 142 12.58 3.92 -17.90
N ASN A 143 12.04 4.77 -18.79
CA ASN A 143 11.91 6.20 -18.50
C ASN A 143 11.14 6.42 -17.18
N PRO A 144 11.65 7.26 -16.25
CA PRO A 144 11.01 7.46 -14.95
C PRO A 144 9.54 7.91 -15.03
N TRP A 145 9.17 8.73 -16.02
CA TRP A 145 7.79 9.20 -16.16
C TRP A 145 6.85 8.08 -16.60
N SER A 146 7.30 7.26 -17.56
CA SER A 146 6.54 6.07 -17.98
C SER A 146 6.39 5.10 -16.80
N TYR A 147 7.47 4.87 -16.05
CA TYR A 147 7.42 4.02 -14.87
C TYR A 147 6.42 4.56 -13.84
N VAL A 148 6.53 5.84 -13.44
CA VAL A 148 5.68 6.47 -12.43
C VAL A 148 4.19 6.46 -12.82
N PHE A 149 3.85 6.85 -14.06
CA PHE A 149 2.45 7.00 -14.46
C PHE A 149 1.82 5.71 -15.00
N LEU A 150 2.61 4.76 -15.53
CA LEU A 150 2.04 3.54 -16.12
C LEU A 150 2.09 2.34 -15.17
N SER A 151 2.96 2.32 -14.16
CA SER A 151 3.07 1.18 -13.23
C SER A 151 1.76 0.84 -12.53
N PHE A 152 0.98 1.86 -12.16
CA PHE A 152 -0.34 1.68 -11.55
C PHE A 152 -1.29 0.77 -12.37
N PHE A 153 -1.15 0.77 -13.70
CA PHE A 153 -2.01 0.00 -14.61
C PHE A 153 -1.41 -1.36 -15.01
N ARG A 154 -0.20 -1.69 -14.57
CA ARG A 154 0.55 -2.88 -15.02
C ARG A 154 0.46 -4.07 -14.06
N ASP A 155 -0.17 -3.88 -12.90
CA ASP A 155 -0.33 -4.95 -11.91
C ASP A 155 -1.25 -6.08 -12.41
N ASP A 156 -0.76 -7.32 -12.35
CA ASP A 156 -1.55 -8.52 -12.67
C ASP A 156 -2.12 -9.15 -11.39
N VAL A 157 -3.36 -8.79 -11.08
CA VAL A 157 -4.14 -9.33 -9.94
C VAL A 157 -4.22 -10.86 -9.98
N GLY A 158 -4.28 -11.46 -11.16
CA GLY A 158 -4.33 -12.91 -11.33
C GLY A 158 -3.03 -13.57 -10.87
N THR A 159 -1.89 -13.00 -11.23
CA THR A 159 -0.56 -13.43 -10.77
C THR A 159 -0.42 -13.27 -9.27
N ILE A 160 -0.78 -12.11 -8.70
CA ILE A 160 -0.71 -11.86 -7.25
C ILE A 160 -1.57 -12.88 -6.49
N ARG A 161 -2.80 -13.13 -6.96
CA ARG A 161 -3.73 -14.10 -6.34
C ARG A 161 -3.17 -15.52 -6.35
N ARG A 162 -2.50 -15.93 -7.44
CA ARG A 162 -1.82 -17.23 -7.51
C ARG A 162 -0.70 -17.32 -6.49
N GLU A 163 0.08 -16.26 -6.31
CA GLU A 163 1.16 -16.23 -5.32
C GLU A 163 0.65 -16.32 -3.89
N LEU A 164 -0.36 -15.52 -3.54
CA LEU A 164 -1.02 -15.59 -2.24
C LEU A 164 -1.61 -16.99 -1.94
N ARG A 165 -2.14 -17.67 -2.96
CA ARG A 165 -2.66 -19.04 -2.81
C ARG A 165 -1.56 -20.04 -2.43
N LYS A 166 -0.34 -19.88 -2.97
CA LYS A 166 0.79 -20.79 -2.69
C LYS A 166 1.23 -20.74 -1.23
N ARG A 167 1.05 -19.60 -0.55
CA ARG A 167 1.46 -19.40 0.85
C ARG A 167 0.71 -20.28 1.86
N LYS A 168 -0.50 -20.74 1.54
CA LYS A 168 -1.33 -21.64 2.37
C LYS A 168 -1.50 -21.20 3.85
N ASN A 169 -1.48 -19.90 4.11
CA ASN A 169 -1.49 -19.30 5.45
C ASN A 169 -2.72 -18.40 5.73
N GLY A 170 -3.73 -18.44 4.85
CA GLY A 170 -4.93 -17.61 4.94
C GLY A 170 -4.79 -16.21 4.34
N ASP A 171 -3.63 -15.83 3.80
CA ASP A 171 -3.45 -14.50 3.19
C ASP A 171 -4.41 -14.25 2.02
N LEU A 172 -4.63 -15.24 1.15
CA LEU A 172 -5.60 -15.10 0.07
C LEU A 172 -7.01 -14.75 0.58
N PHE A 173 -7.43 -15.32 1.71
CA PHE A 173 -8.73 -15.03 2.29
C PHE A 173 -8.79 -13.59 2.80
N TRP A 174 -7.78 -13.17 3.57
CA TRP A 174 -7.71 -11.80 4.10
C TRP A 174 -7.52 -10.75 3.01
N GLY A 175 -6.72 -11.01 1.99
CA GLY A 175 -6.59 -10.14 0.83
C GLY A 175 -7.92 -9.95 0.09
N ASN A 176 -8.74 -11.01 -0.04
CA ASN A 176 -10.08 -10.86 -0.61
C ASN A 176 -11.01 -10.04 0.30
N ILE A 177 -10.91 -10.16 1.63
CA ILE A 177 -11.66 -9.32 2.57
C ILE A 177 -11.24 -7.86 2.40
N GLU A 178 -9.95 -7.57 2.34
CA GLU A 178 -9.41 -6.22 2.15
C GLU A 178 -9.88 -5.60 0.83
N LEU A 179 -9.79 -6.37 -0.28
CA LEU A 179 -10.32 -5.98 -1.60
C LEU A 179 -11.81 -5.65 -1.53
N ALA A 180 -12.60 -6.54 -0.92
CA ALA A 180 -14.04 -6.33 -0.78
C ALA A 180 -14.35 -5.11 0.11
N ALA A 181 -13.58 -4.90 1.18
CA ALA A 181 -13.82 -3.82 2.13
C ALA A 181 -13.63 -2.44 1.51
N PHE A 182 -12.51 -2.19 0.82
CA PHE A 182 -12.33 -0.89 0.16
C PHE A 182 -13.25 -0.73 -1.05
N ALA A 183 -13.47 -1.79 -1.84
CA ALA A 183 -14.39 -1.72 -2.99
C ALA A 183 -15.81 -1.41 -2.54
N THR A 184 -16.29 -2.03 -1.46
CA THR A 184 -17.59 -1.72 -0.85
C THR A 184 -17.62 -0.29 -0.33
N THR A 185 -16.55 0.18 0.32
CA THR A 185 -16.47 1.57 0.80
C THR A 185 -16.59 2.57 -0.36
N LEU A 186 -15.84 2.37 -1.44
CA LEU A 186 -15.89 3.22 -2.63
C LEU A 186 -17.25 3.14 -3.32
N LEU A 187 -17.86 1.96 -3.41
CA LEU A 187 -19.21 1.79 -3.94
C LEU A 187 -20.24 2.57 -3.12
N VAL A 188 -20.20 2.45 -1.79
CA VAL A 188 -21.10 3.20 -0.90
C VAL A 188 -20.89 4.70 -1.11
N MET A 189 -19.65 5.20 -1.07
CA MET A 189 -19.35 6.61 -1.34
C MET A 189 -19.87 7.07 -2.70
N PHE A 190 -19.72 6.24 -3.74
CA PHE A 190 -20.19 6.55 -5.08
C PHE A 190 -21.72 6.68 -5.12
N LEU A 191 -22.45 5.78 -4.46
CA LEU A 191 -23.91 5.82 -4.40
C LEU A 191 -24.42 7.08 -3.69
N PHE A 192 -23.72 7.55 -2.66
CA PHE A 192 -24.10 8.76 -1.92
C PHE A 192 -23.60 10.06 -2.57
N ASN A 193 -22.42 10.05 -3.19
CA ASN A 193 -21.85 11.23 -3.85
C ASN A 193 -20.87 10.84 -4.97
N TRP A 194 -21.41 10.43 -6.11
CA TRP A 194 -20.61 10.07 -7.29
C TRP A 194 -19.73 11.21 -7.82
N ARG A 195 -20.14 12.47 -7.63
CA ARG A 195 -19.37 13.65 -8.07
C ARG A 195 -18.07 13.77 -7.29
N TYR A 196 -18.12 13.55 -5.97
CA TYR A 196 -16.91 13.45 -5.16
C TYR A 196 -16.01 12.32 -5.68
N VAL A 197 -16.57 11.12 -5.90
CA VAL A 197 -15.76 9.96 -6.30
C VAL A 197 -15.08 10.18 -7.65
N ILE A 198 -15.82 10.62 -8.67
CA ILE A 198 -15.32 10.77 -10.04
C ILE A 198 -14.44 12.03 -10.19
N PHE A 199 -14.93 13.19 -9.78
CA PHE A 199 -14.29 14.46 -10.12
C PHE A 199 -13.25 14.92 -9.12
N TYR A 200 -13.29 14.41 -7.89
CA TYR A 200 -12.39 14.86 -6.82
C TYR A 200 -11.48 13.72 -6.35
N PHE A 201 -12.04 12.63 -5.84
CA PHE A 201 -11.27 11.55 -5.24
C PHE A 201 -10.36 10.86 -6.27
N LEU A 202 -10.91 10.44 -7.41
CA LEU A 202 -10.17 9.61 -8.37
C LEU A 202 -8.88 10.27 -8.89
N PRO A 203 -8.85 11.57 -9.29
CA PRO A 203 -7.61 12.24 -9.70
C PRO A 203 -6.55 12.29 -8.59
N PHE A 204 -6.93 12.66 -7.36
CA PHE A 204 -5.98 12.76 -6.25
C PHE A 204 -5.54 11.39 -5.72
N PHE A 205 -6.41 10.40 -5.77
CA PHE A 205 -6.08 9.01 -5.49
C PHE A 205 -5.02 8.51 -6.47
N TYR A 206 -5.25 8.64 -7.77
CA TYR A 206 -4.30 8.24 -8.79
C TYR A 206 -2.96 8.97 -8.63
N LEU A 207 -2.98 10.30 -8.43
CA LEU A 207 -1.76 11.07 -8.21
C LEU A 207 -0.97 10.60 -6.98
N GLY A 208 -1.63 10.10 -5.93
CA GLY A 208 -0.95 9.57 -4.75
C GLY A 208 -0.28 8.20 -4.95
N HIS A 209 -0.66 7.48 -6.02
CA HIS A 209 -0.05 6.22 -6.43
C HIS A 209 1.10 6.40 -7.45
N CYS A 210 1.29 7.63 -7.94
CA CYS A 210 2.45 8.04 -8.72
C CYS A 210 3.58 8.52 -7.79
#